data_AF-Q884L2-F1
#
_entry.id   AF-Q884L2-F1
#
_cell.length_a   1.000
_cell.length_b   1.000
_cell.length_c   1.000
_cell.angle_alpha   90.00
_cell.angle_beta   90.00
_cell.angle_gamma   90.00
#
_symmetry.space_group_name_H-M   'P 1'
#
loop_
_entity.id
_entity.type
_entity.pdbx_description
1 polymer ?
#
loop_
_entity_poly.entity_id
_entity_poly.type
_entity_poly.pdbx_seq_one_letter_code
_entity_poly.pdbx_strand_id
1 'polypeptide(L)'
;MRGGNQQSSLSGPVQKGLYKVYSPKDKNLGDWAAQIGQMWSADKKVPYSKLKCVLSVVRNSGFKSGGKAASEKYGAQAFENSPRIRGAFCSHFVLAAYQAAAKKIGIPISGALKVDAEATSVRTLEHYLKKDDQGFDFKGYLKIEPEDVLYQE
;
A
#
# COMPACT_ATOMS: atom_id res chain seq x y z
N MET A 1 -10.66 -14.53 30.51
CA MET A 1 -11.47 -13.90 29.44
C MET A 1 -10.66 -12.78 28.80
N ARG A 2 -10.18 -12.96 27.55
CA ARG A 2 -9.49 -11.91 26.78
C ARG A 2 -10.54 -11.02 26.10
N GLY A 3 -11.16 -10.13 26.88
CA GLY A 3 -12.00 -9.07 26.36
C GLY A 3 -11.12 -7.93 25.88
N GLY A 4 -10.65 -7.99 24.63
CA GLY A 4 -10.13 -6.80 23.97
C GLY A 4 -11.30 -5.88 23.65
N ASN A 5 -11.24 -4.62 24.08
CA ASN A 5 -12.21 -3.61 23.67
C ASN A 5 -12.29 -3.62 22.14
N GLN A 6 -13.45 -3.99 21.59
CA GLN A 6 -13.68 -3.86 20.16
C GLN A 6 -13.54 -2.39 19.80
N GLN A 7 -12.53 -2.07 19.00
CA GLN A 7 -12.40 -0.73 18.43
C GLN A 7 -13.67 -0.46 17.62
N SER A 8 -14.39 0.57 18.05
CA SER A 8 -15.58 1.09 17.39
C SER A 8 -15.32 1.27 15.88
N SER A 9 -16.31 0.89 15.07
CA SER A 9 -16.38 1.15 13.63
C SER A 9 -16.41 2.65 13.28
N LEU A 10 -16.40 3.54 14.27
CA LEU A 10 -16.31 5.00 14.14
C LEU A 10 -14.86 5.53 14.18
N SER A 11 -13.85 4.67 14.30
CA SER A 11 -12.44 5.10 14.26
C SER A 11 -12.04 5.52 12.84
N GLY A 12 -11.45 6.71 12.70
CA GLY A 12 -10.87 7.17 11.43
C GLY A 12 -9.83 6.21 10.85
N PRO A 13 -9.31 6.47 9.64
CA PRO A 13 -8.36 5.57 8.96
C PRO A 13 -7.04 5.36 9.71
N VAL A 14 -6.70 6.27 10.63
CA VAL A 14 -5.56 6.15 11.55
C VAL A 14 -6.09 5.79 12.93
N GLN A 15 -5.49 4.79 13.56
CA GLN A 15 -5.86 4.34 14.90
C GLN A 15 -4.72 4.66 15.87
N LYS A 16 -5.04 4.72 17.17
CA LYS A 16 -3.99 4.73 18.20
C LYS A 16 -3.09 3.52 18.01
N GLY A 17 -1.78 3.75 17.99
CA GLY A 17 -0.82 2.66 17.85
C GLY A 17 0.59 3.10 17.50
N LEU A 18 1.47 2.11 17.38
CA LEU A 18 2.84 2.30 16.94
C LEU A 18 2.97 1.82 15.50
N TYR A 19 3.30 2.74 14.60
CA TYR A 19 3.43 2.50 13.17
C TYR A 19 4.90 2.45 12.78
N LYS A 20 5.27 1.51 11.91
CA LYS A 20 6.58 1.50 11.27
C LYS A 20 6.53 2.38 10.03
N VAL A 21 7.44 3.34 9.94
CA VAL A 21 7.49 4.26 8.81
C VAL A 21 8.62 3.86 7.88
N TYR A 22 8.26 3.67 6.61
CA TYR A 22 9.21 3.50 5.52
C TYR A 22 8.98 4.61 4.51
N SER A 23 10.05 5.17 3.96
CA SER A 23 9.96 6.12 2.85
C SER A 23 10.80 5.62 1.68
N PRO A 24 10.41 5.89 0.43
CA PRO A 24 11.30 5.62 -0.70
C PRO A 24 12.56 6.49 -0.57
N LYS A 25 13.70 5.96 -1.00
CA LYS A 25 14.95 6.73 -1.09
C LYS A 25 14.86 7.80 -2.19
N ASP A 26 14.17 7.48 -3.27
CA ASP A 26 13.83 8.44 -4.32
C ASP A 26 12.55 9.21 -3.92
N LYS A 27 12.69 10.52 -3.70
CA LYS A 27 11.58 11.40 -3.34
C LYS A 27 10.52 11.46 -4.45
N ASN A 28 10.94 11.48 -5.73
CA ASN A 28 10.02 11.53 -6.85
C ASN A 28 9.13 10.29 -6.85
N LEU A 29 9.68 9.11 -6.55
CA LEU A 29 8.87 7.89 -6.45
C LEU A 29 7.74 8.03 -5.41
N GLY A 30 8.03 8.64 -4.26
CA GLY A 30 7.04 8.91 -3.22
C GLY A 30 5.97 9.91 -3.67
N ASP A 31 6.39 11.05 -4.23
CA ASP A 31 5.49 12.10 -4.67
C ASP A 31 4.55 11.62 -5.80
N TRP A 32 5.09 10.89 -6.78
CA TRP A 32 4.30 10.30 -7.88
C TRP A 32 3.34 9.22 -7.36
N ALA A 33 3.77 8.35 -6.44
CA ALA A 33 2.90 7.34 -5.85
C ALA A 33 1.75 7.97 -5.05
N ALA A 34 2.02 9.05 -4.31
CA ALA A 34 1.00 9.79 -3.57
C ALA A 34 -0.05 10.40 -4.52
N GLN A 35 0.39 11.06 -5.60
CA GLN A 35 -0.52 11.64 -6.60
C GLN A 35 -1.38 10.58 -7.29
N ILE A 36 -0.78 9.45 -7.67
CA ILE A 36 -1.52 8.33 -8.29
C ILE A 36 -2.54 7.76 -7.30
N GLY A 37 -2.15 7.56 -6.04
CA GLY A 37 -3.05 7.08 -4.98
C GLY A 37 -4.21 8.04 -4.74
N GLN A 38 -3.96 9.34 -4.70
CA GLN A 38 -4.99 10.38 -4.60
C GLN A 38 -5.96 10.32 -5.77
N MET A 39 -5.46 10.27 -7.00
CA MET A 39 -6.30 10.16 -8.20
C MET A 39 -7.18 8.91 -8.21
N TRP A 40 -6.62 7.76 -7.85
CA TRP A 40 -7.37 6.49 -7.81
C TRP A 40 -8.41 6.43 -6.68
N SER A 41 -8.23 7.22 -5.62
CA SER A 41 -9.14 7.27 -4.47
C SER A 41 -10.17 8.40 -4.53
N ALA A 42 -9.92 9.45 -5.35
CA ALA A 42 -10.76 10.64 -5.45
C ALA A 42 -12.23 10.32 -5.70
N ASP A 43 -12.52 9.47 -6.67
CA ASP A 43 -13.88 9.07 -7.04
C ASP A 43 -14.48 7.98 -6.13
N LYS A 44 -13.72 7.48 -5.14
CA LYS A 44 -14.11 6.37 -4.24
C LYS A 44 -14.60 5.11 -4.96
N LYS A 45 -14.20 4.91 -6.22
CA LYS A 45 -14.59 3.78 -7.08
C LYS A 45 -13.82 2.48 -6.81
N VAL A 46 -12.79 2.54 -5.97
CA VAL A 46 -12.01 1.37 -5.54
C VAL A 46 -12.48 0.92 -4.16
N PRO A 47 -13.47 0.01 -4.06
CA PRO A 47 -13.99 -0.43 -2.77
C PRO A 47 -12.97 -1.31 -2.02
N TYR A 48 -13.08 -1.31 -0.69
CA TYR A 48 -12.31 -2.26 0.12
C TYR A 48 -12.79 -3.70 -0.14
N SER A 49 -11.86 -4.62 -0.41
CA SER A 49 -12.16 -6.03 -0.71
C SER A 49 -11.64 -6.96 0.41
N LYS A 50 -12.56 -7.39 1.28
CA LYS A 50 -12.27 -8.37 2.34
C LYS A 50 -11.71 -9.68 1.79
N LEU A 51 -12.28 -10.17 0.69
CA LEU A 51 -11.83 -11.41 0.04
C LEU A 51 -10.36 -11.30 -0.39
N LYS A 52 -9.97 -10.22 -1.07
CA LYS A 52 -8.58 -10.01 -1.48
C LYS A 52 -7.65 -9.88 -0.27
N CYS A 53 -8.08 -9.22 0.80
CA CYS A 53 -7.33 -9.14 2.04
C CYS A 53 -7.01 -10.54 2.60
N VAL A 54 -8.02 -11.41 2.72
CA VAL A 54 -7.83 -12.80 3.21
C VAL A 54 -6.90 -13.57 2.27
N LEU A 55 -7.12 -13.46 0.96
CA LEU A 55 -6.32 -14.17 -0.03
C LEU A 55 -4.86 -13.72 -0.06
N SER A 56 -4.57 -12.46 0.29
CA SER A 56 -3.20 -11.93 0.35
C SER A 56 -2.30 -12.60 1.40
N VAL A 57 -2.91 -13.25 2.41
CA VAL A 57 -2.19 -13.96 3.47
C VAL A 57 -1.80 -15.37 3.04
N VAL A 58 -2.62 -16.01 2.20
CA VAL A 58 -2.44 -17.41 1.78
C VAL A 58 -1.76 -17.55 0.42
N ARG A 59 -1.76 -16.50 -0.41
CA ARG A 59 -1.17 -16.52 -1.76
C ARG A 59 0.33 -16.25 -1.72
N ASN A 60 1.04 -16.80 -2.71
CA ASN A 60 2.45 -16.53 -2.92
C ASN A 60 2.65 -15.11 -3.48
N SER A 61 3.38 -14.27 -2.75
CA SER A 61 3.63 -12.87 -3.10
C SER A 61 4.79 -12.65 -4.09
N GLY A 62 5.41 -13.72 -4.59
CA GLY A 62 6.54 -13.64 -5.52
C GLY A 62 6.16 -12.99 -6.84
N PHE A 63 7.05 -12.13 -7.35
CA PHE A 63 6.86 -11.38 -8.60
C PHE A 63 7.06 -12.25 -9.85
N LYS A 64 6.11 -13.15 -10.09
CA LYS A 64 6.06 -14.02 -11.26
C LYS A 64 5.45 -13.28 -12.46
N SER A 65 5.28 -13.98 -13.59
CA SER A 65 4.68 -13.43 -14.81
C SER A 65 3.36 -12.69 -14.56
N GLY A 66 2.50 -13.21 -13.68
CA GLY A 66 1.25 -12.56 -13.27
C GLY A 66 1.47 -11.20 -12.60
N GLY A 67 2.33 -11.13 -11.58
CA GLY A 67 2.67 -9.88 -10.89
C GLY A 67 3.34 -8.85 -11.81
N LYS A 68 4.22 -9.31 -12.71
CA LYS A 68 4.83 -8.44 -13.73
C LYS A 68 3.78 -7.83 -14.66
N ALA A 69 2.88 -8.65 -15.21
CA ALA A 69 1.82 -8.20 -16.10
C ALA A 69 0.82 -7.27 -15.40
N ALA A 70 0.53 -7.50 -14.12
CA ALA A 70 -0.31 -6.60 -13.32
C ALA A 70 0.38 -5.23 -13.13
N SER A 71 1.66 -5.24 -12.77
CA SER A 71 2.44 -4.01 -12.59
C SER A 71 2.56 -3.18 -13.86
N GLU A 72 2.73 -3.81 -15.03
CA GLU A 72 2.75 -3.12 -16.32
C GLU A 72 1.41 -2.40 -16.60
N LYS A 73 0.30 -3.05 -16.25
CA LYS A 73 -1.04 -2.43 -16.36
C LYS A 73 -1.19 -1.25 -15.41
N TYR A 74 -0.71 -1.34 -14.17
CA TYR A 74 -0.75 -0.21 -13.23
C TYR A 74 -0.01 1.01 -13.78
N GLY A 75 1.17 0.80 -14.39
CA GLY A 75 1.92 1.87 -15.06
C GLY A 75 1.19 2.48 -16.25
N ALA A 76 0.49 1.68 -17.05
CA ALA A 76 -0.32 2.19 -18.16
C ALA A 76 -1.47 3.10 -17.67
N GLN A 77 -2.10 2.70 -16.56
CA GLN A 77 -3.28 3.35 -15.99
C GLN A 77 -2.98 4.38 -14.91
N ALA A 78 -1.71 4.75 -14.72
CA ALA A 78 -1.40 5.81 -13.77
C ALA A 78 -2.09 7.10 -14.23
N PHE A 79 -2.80 7.76 -13.31
CA PHE A 79 -3.67 8.93 -13.54
C PHE A 79 -5.02 8.67 -14.22
N GLU A 80 -5.41 7.41 -14.45
CA GLU A 80 -6.80 7.11 -14.79
C GLU A 80 -7.70 7.26 -13.56
N ASN A 81 -8.83 7.96 -13.70
CA ASN A 81 -9.83 8.12 -12.63
C ASN A 81 -10.56 6.81 -12.27
N SER A 82 -10.45 5.79 -13.14
CA SER A 82 -11.07 4.48 -12.93
C SER A 82 -10.05 3.36 -13.23
N PRO A 83 -9.02 3.20 -12.37
CA PRO A 83 -8.02 2.16 -12.58
C PRO A 83 -8.69 0.78 -12.58
N ARG A 84 -8.07 -0.22 -13.23
CA ARG A 84 -8.61 -1.61 -13.28
C ARG A 84 -8.76 -2.27 -11.91
N ILE A 85 -8.32 -1.63 -10.84
CA ILE A 85 -8.48 -2.08 -9.47
C ILE A 85 -9.97 -2.04 -9.09
N ARG A 86 -10.71 -3.12 -9.38
CA ARG A 86 -12.16 -3.30 -9.05
C ARG A 86 -12.44 -3.53 -7.56
N GLY A 87 -11.44 -3.27 -6.72
CA GLY A 87 -11.44 -3.50 -5.29
C GLY A 87 -10.06 -3.89 -4.81
N ALA A 88 -9.65 -3.33 -3.68
CA ALA A 88 -8.32 -3.51 -3.10
C ALA A 88 -8.38 -3.63 -1.59
N PHE A 89 -7.26 -4.01 -1.00
CA PHE A 89 -7.00 -3.83 0.41
C PHE A 89 -5.71 -2.98 0.53
N CYS A 90 -5.38 -2.55 1.75
CA CYS A 90 -4.40 -1.49 1.97
C CYS A 90 -3.04 -1.71 1.28
N SER A 91 -2.37 -2.84 1.49
CA SER A 91 -1.05 -3.07 0.87
C SER A 91 -1.13 -3.29 -0.63
N HIS A 92 -2.20 -3.90 -1.17
CA HIS A 92 -2.40 -3.99 -2.63
C HIS A 92 -2.48 -2.60 -3.24
N PHE A 93 -3.33 -1.72 -2.70
CA PHE A 93 -3.52 -0.38 -3.23
C PHE A 93 -2.22 0.42 -3.22
N VAL A 94 -1.52 0.44 -2.07
CA VAL A 94 -0.27 1.17 -1.90
C VAL A 94 0.82 0.64 -2.84
N LEU A 95 1.03 -0.69 -2.88
CA LEU A 95 2.02 -1.29 -3.77
C LEU A 95 1.73 -1.02 -5.25
N ALA A 96 0.46 -1.13 -5.66
CA ALA A 96 0.06 -0.85 -7.04
C ALA A 96 0.36 0.62 -7.43
N ALA A 97 0.11 1.57 -6.52
CA ALA A 97 0.42 2.97 -6.74
C ALA A 97 1.94 3.22 -6.87
N TYR A 98 2.75 2.61 -6.00
CA TYR A 98 4.21 2.69 -6.09
C TYR A 98 4.77 2.01 -7.35
N GLN A 99 4.20 0.87 -7.76
CA GLN A 99 4.58 0.19 -9.00
C GLN A 99 4.19 1.02 -10.23
N ALA A 100 3.02 1.66 -10.22
CA ALA A 100 2.60 2.59 -11.26
C ALA A 100 3.55 3.79 -11.35
N ALA A 101 3.90 4.38 -10.20
CA ALA A 101 4.82 5.49 -10.09
C ALA A 101 6.20 5.12 -10.67
N ALA A 102 6.80 4.02 -10.20
CA ALA A 102 8.09 3.54 -10.68
C ALA A 102 8.10 3.37 -12.21
N LYS A 103 7.03 2.80 -12.78
CA LYS A 103 6.87 2.68 -14.23
C LYS A 103 6.78 4.03 -14.93
N LYS A 104 6.04 4.99 -14.39
CA LYS A 104 5.88 6.33 -14.99
C LYS A 104 7.18 7.13 -15.01
N ILE A 105 7.99 7.02 -13.97
CA ILE A 105 9.26 7.77 -13.87
C ILE A 105 10.49 6.96 -14.29
N GLY A 106 10.30 5.76 -14.85
CA GLY A 106 11.37 4.94 -15.43
C GLY A 106 12.29 4.26 -14.40
N ILE A 107 11.87 4.12 -13.14
CA ILE A 107 12.64 3.42 -12.11
C ILE A 107 12.44 1.90 -12.25
N PRO A 108 13.52 1.10 -12.17
CA PRO A 108 13.42 -0.36 -12.15
C PRO A 108 12.56 -0.87 -10.99
N ILE A 109 11.72 -1.87 -11.26
CA ILE A 109 10.99 -2.56 -10.21
C ILE A 109 11.92 -3.57 -9.54
N SER A 110 12.46 -3.18 -8.38
CA SER A 110 13.37 -3.96 -7.54
C SER A 110 12.90 -3.97 -6.08
N GLY A 111 13.63 -4.69 -5.21
CA GLY A 111 13.40 -4.67 -3.76
C GLY A 111 11.94 -4.94 -3.38
N ALA A 112 11.39 -4.06 -2.54
CA ALA A 112 10.01 -4.14 -2.06
C ALA A 112 8.95 -3.87 -3.15
N LEU A 113 9.33 -3.29 -4.30
CA LEU A 113 8.42 -3.13 -5.43
C LEU A 113 8.31 -4.39 -6.27
N LYS A 114 9.28 -5.30 -6.21
CA LYS A 114 9.30 -6.55 -6.97
C LYS A 114 8.53 -7.65 -6.24
N VAL A 115 7.25 -7.38 -5.99
CA VAL A 115 6.30 -8.29 -5.33
C VAL A 115 4.93 -8.20 -6.01
N ASP A 116 4.15 -9.28 -5.98
CA ASP A 116 2.81 -9.27 -6.55
C ASP A 116 1.85 -8.48 -5.63
N ALA A 117 1.49 -7.26 -6.03
CA ALA A 117 0.64 -6.39 -5.23
C ALA A 117 -0.72 -7.03 -4.89
N GLU A 118 -1.29 -7.86 -5.77
CA GLU A 118 -2.59 -8.52 -5.54
C GLU A 118 -2.53 -9.66 -4.51
N ALA A 119 -1.32 -10.15 -4.25
CA ALA A 119 -1.04 -11.29 -3.38
C ALA A 119 -0.10 -10.94 -2.20
N THR A 120 0.09 -9.64 -1.90
CA THR A 120 1.01 -9.20 -0.84
C THR A 120 0.26 -8.62 0.35
N SER A 121 0.22 -9.36 1.46
CA SER A 121 -0.30 -8.85 2.74
C SER A 121 0.57 -7.73 3.33
N VAL A 122 0.06 -6.97 4.30
CA VAL A 122 0.84 -5.93 5.01
C VAL A 122 2.07 -6.50 5.71
N ARG A 123 1.94 -7.67 6.36
CA ARG A 123 3.05 -8.36 7.02
C ARG A 123 4.11 -8.81 6.00
N THR A 124 3.66 -9.30 4.85
CA THR A 124 4.57 -9.70 3.77
C THR A 124 5.27 -8.49 3.18
N LEU A 125 4.56 -7.38 2.97
CA LEU A 125 5.15 -6.12 2.53
C LEU A 125 6.23 -5.63 3.52
N GLU A 126 5.94 -5.65 4.82
CA GLU A 126 6.93 -5.29 5.85
C GLU A 126 8.20 -6.17 5.76
N HIS A 127 8.03 -7.48 5.50
CA HIS A 127 9.17 -8.38 5.32
C HIS A 127 10.04 -7.96 4.14
N TYR A 128 9.44 -7.59 3.01
CA TYR A 128 10.19 -7.12 1.84
C TYR A 128 10.82 -5.75 2.08
N LEU A 129 10.13 -4.81 2.72
CA LEU A 129 10.67 -3.50 3.08
C LEU A 129 11.88 -3.60 4.01
N LYS A 130 11.88 -4.54 4.97
CA LYS A 130 13.04 -4.79 5.84
C LYS A 130 14.27 -5.32 5.11
N LYS A 131 14.04 -6.06 4.03
CA LYS A 131 15.10 -6.65 3.19
C LYS A 131 15.51 -5.74 2.04
N ASP A 132 14.81 -4.62 1.85
CA ASP A 132 15.08 -3.69 0.79
C ASP A 132 16.16 -2.70 1.23
N ASP A 133 17.37 -2.93 0.77
CA ASP A 133 18.54 -2.09 1.04
C ASP A 133 18.70 -0.96 0.01
N GLN A 134 17.90 -0.95 -1.07
CA GLN A 134 18.09 -0.05 -2.21
C GLN A 134 16.90 0.89 -2.47
N GLY A 135 15.67 0.45 -2.22
CA GLY A 135 14.45 1.18 -2.60
C GLY A 135 13.87 2.05 -1.49
N PHE A 136 13.85 1.53 -0.25
CA PHE A 136 13.15 2.16 0.88
C PHE A 136 14.02 2.22 2.13
N ASP A 137 13.89 3.33 2.87
CA ASP A 137 14.52 3.51 4.17
C ASP A 137 13.50 3.30 5.28
N PHE A 138 13.89 2.57 6.31
CA PHE A 138 13.19 2.61 7.59
C PHE A 138 13.47 3.95 8.29
N LYS A 139 12.43 4.74 8.53
CA LYS A 139 12.53 6.07 9.18
C LYS A 139 12.25 6.03 10.68
N GLY A 140 11.95 4.86 11.22
CA GLY A 140 11.64 4.68 12.64
C GLY A 140 10.17 4.40 12.89
N TYR A 141 9.75 4.71 14.10
CA TYR A 141 8.40 4.44 14.58
C TYR A 141 7.64 5.75 14.77
N LEU A 142 6.42 5.80 14.25
CA LEU A 142 5.46 6.87 14.53
C LEU A 142 4.47 6.36 15.57
N LYS A 143 4.47 6.97 16.74
CA LYS A 143 3.47 6.72 17.78
C LYS A 143 2.32 7.68 17.55
N ILE A 144 1.13 7.14 17.36
CA ILE A 144 -0.12 7.89 17.29
C ILE A 144 -0.82 7.70 18.63
N GLU A 145 -0.97 8.80 19.37
CA GLU A 145 -1.67 8.85 20.64
C GLU A 145 -3.18 9.10 20.42
N PRO A 146 -4.04 8.82 21.42
CA PRO A 146 -5.48 9.09 21.31
C PRO A 146 -5.78 10.53 20.87
N GLU A 147 -5.02 11.49 21.39
CA GLU A 147 -5.22 12.92 21.17
C GLU A 147 -4.93 13.31 19.71
N ASP A 148 -4.10 12.53 19.01
CA ASP A 148 -3.74 12.75 17.59
C ASP A 148 -4.82 12.29 16.60
N VAL A 149 -5.82 11.52 17.06
CA VAL A 149 -6.88 10.91 16.23
C VAL A 149 -8.24 11.61 16.43
N LEU A 150 -8.30 12.59 17.33
CA LEU A 150 -9.50 13.38 17.56
C LEU A 150 -9.66 14.40 16.44
N TYR A 151 -10.63 14.16 15.55
CA TYR A 151 -11.16 15.23 14.71
C TYR A 151 -11.98 16.16 15.62
N GLN A 152 -11.73 17.46 15.59
CA GLN A 152 -12.70 18.42 16.11
C GLN A 152 -13.99 18.29 15.27
N GLU A 153 -15.13 18.10 15.93
CA GLU A 153 -16.45 18.12 15.28
C GLU A 153 -16.75 19.48 14.62
#